data_AF-A0A7C5GQH3-F1
#
_entry.id   AF-A0A7C5GQH3-F1
#
_cell.length_a   1.000
_cell.length_b   1.000
_cell.length_c   1.000
_cell.angle_alpha   90.00
_cell.angle_beta   90.00
_cell.angle_gamma   90.00
#
_symmetry.space_group_name_H-M   'P 1'
#
loop_
_entity.id
_entity.type
_entity.pdbx_description
1 polymer ?
#
loop_
_entity_poly.entity_id
_entity_poly.type
_entity_poly.pdbx_seq_one_letter_code
_entity_poly.pdbx_strand_id
1 'polypeptide(L)'
;MRKLAKAVLGVALLSGVVLAQPAKPAATHETKSQEKFEHVKARILHMIDKRMDFLQKHKACVEKAQNWKELRACRPHKKMWHKPIKKMEHK
;
A
#
# COMPACT_ATOMS: atom_id res chain seq x y z
N MET A 1 3.02 46.33 41.24
CA MET A 1 3.47 44.96 41.58
C MET A 1 2.27 44.04 41.73
N ARG A 2 2.42 42.74 41.42
CA ARG A 2 1.43 41.63 41.45
C ARG A 2 0.77 41.38 40.08
N LYS A 3 1.51 40.74 39.16
CA LYS A 3 1.64 39.27 38.95
C LYS A 3 0.46 38.73 38.14
N LEU A 4 0.63 38.67 36.82
CA LEU A 4 -0.19 37.88 35.91
C LEU A 4 -0.10 36.41 36.34
N ALA A 5 -1.19 35.90 36.91
CA ALA A 5 -1.30 34.51 37.29
C ALA A 5 -1.42 33.66 36.02
N LYS A 6 -0.45 32.76 35.84
CA LYS A 6 -0.43 31.69 34.85
C LYS A 6 -1.75 30.92 34.90
N ALA A 7 -2.57 31.02 33.87
CA ALA A 7 -3.60 30.04 33.56
C ALA A 7 -3.14 29.27 32.31
N VAL A 8 -2.23 28.31 32.52
CA VAL A 8 -2.01 27.22 31.57
C VAL A 8 -3.26 26.36 31.64
N LEU A 9 -4.27 26.71 30.85
CA LEU A 9 -5.44 25.88 30.63
C LEU A 9 -4.99 24.64 29.87
N GLY A 10 -4.83 23.55 30.63
CA GLY A 10 -4.37 22.27 30.15
C GLY A 10 -5.26 21.74 29.05
N VAL A 11 -4.64 21.42 27.91
CA VAL A 11 -5.22 20.56 26.87
C VAL A 11 -5.25 19.13 27.44
N ALA A 12 -6.30 18.83 28.19
CA ALA A 12 -6.58 17.49 28.71
C ALA A 12 -7.94 17.01 28.21
N LEU A 13 -8.07 16.83 26.89
CA LEU A 13 -9.20 16.14 26.25
C LEU A 13 -8.68 15.15 25.18
N LEU A 14 -7.71 14.32 25.57
CA LEU A 14 -7.28 13.16 24.80
C LEU A 14 -7.30 11.93 25.71
N SER A 15 -8.47 11.40 26.05
CA SER A 15 -8.63 10.03 26.60
C SER A 15 -10.11 9.62 26.63
N GLY A 16 -10.79 9.71 25.49
CA GLY A 16 -12.03 8.97 25.25
C GLY A 16 -11.70 7.66 24.54
N VAL A 17 -11.05 6.71 25.22
CA VAL A 17 -10.92 5.35 24.69
C VAL A 17 -12.30 4.73 24.77
N VAL A 18 -13.06 4.77 23.68
CA VAL A 18 -14.25 3.93 23.53
C VAL A 18 -13.74 2.49 23.45
N LEU A 19 -13.78 1.79 24.59
CA LEU A 19 -13.66 0.34 24.64
C LEU A 19 -14.90 -0.26 23.94
N ALA A 20 -14.81 -0.39 22.62
CA ALA A 20 -15.72 -1.23 21.86
C ALA A 20 -15.55 -2.68 22.38
N GLN A 21 -16.50 -3.13 23.19
CA GLN A 21 -16.62 -4.55 23.52
C GLN A 21 -16.83 -5.32 22.20
N PRO A 22 -15.99 -6.32 21.87
CA PRO A 22 -16.27 -7.17 20.73
C PRO A 22 -17.54 -7.96 21.06
N ALA A 23 -18.63 -7.61 20.38
CA ALA A 23 -19.83 -8.43 20.35
C ALA A 23 -19.42 -9.84 19.93
N LYS A 24 -19.89 -10.84 20.69
CA LYS A 24 -19.60 -12.27 20.51
C LYS A 24 -19.65 -12.66 19.02
N PRO A 25 -18.74 -13.50 18.52
CA PRO A 25 -18.64 -13.80 17.10
C PRO A 25 -19.91 -14.55 16.67
N ALA A 26 -20.73 -13.91 15.85
CA ALA A 26 -21.64 -14.60 14.96
C ALA A 26 -20.79 -15.33 13.91
N ALA A 27 -20.20 -16.46 14.33
CA ALA A 27 -19.43 -17.32 13.48
C ALA A 27 -20.36 -17.88 12.40
N THR A 28 -20.14 -17.50 11.14
CA THR A 28 -20.32 -18.35 9.93
C THR A 28 -20.20 -17.55 8.62
N HIS A 29 -20.50 -16.24 8.62
CA HIS A 29 -20.40 -15.39 7.41
C HIS A 29 -19.28 -14.35 7.45
N GLU A 30 -19.05 -13.71 8.59
CA GLU A 30 -18.01 -12.67 8.75
C GLU A 30 -16.58 -13.21 8.66
N THR A 31 -16.34 -14.44 9.12
CA THR A 31 -15.01 -15.06 9.02
C THR A 31 -14.65 -15.39 7.57
N LYS A 32 -15.62 -15.89 6.78
CA LYS A 32 -15.43 -16.16 5.34
C LYS A 32 -15.26 -14.88 4.52
N SER A 33 -15.88 -13.77 4.91
CA SER A 33 -15.68 -12.47 4.24
C SER A 33 -14.31 -11.88 4.58
N GLN A 34 -13.84 -12.05 5.83
CA GLN A 34 -12.52 -11.60 6.28
C GLN A 34 -11.37 -12.39 5.63
N GLU A 35 -11.48 -13.71 5.51
CA GLU A 35 -10.49 -14.54 4.79
C GLU A 35 -10.37 -14.12 3.31
N LYS A 36 -11.50 -13.85 2.65
CA LYS A 36 -11.51 -13.32 1.27
C LYS A 36 -10.86 -11.94 1.17
N PHE A 37 -11.10 -11.08 2.15
CA PHE A 37 -10.49 -9.75 2.19
C PHE A 37 -8.97 -9.84 2.32
N GLU A 38 -8.46 -10.64 3.25
CA GLU A 38 -7.01 -10.81 3.42
C GLU A 38 -6.37 -11.45 2.17
N HIS A 39 -7.04 -12.40 1.51
CA HIS A 39 -6.55 -12.94 0.24
C HIS A 39 -6.49 -11.87 -0.86
N VAL A 40 -7.53 -11.04 -1.01
CA VAL A 40 -7.54 -9.96 -2.02
C VAL A 40 -6.47 -8.91 -1.72
N LYS A 41 -6.31 -8.53 -0.45
CA LYS A 41 -5.27 -7.61 0.02
C LYS A 41 -3.87 -8.16 -0.27
N ALA A 42 -3.59 -9.41 0.07
CA ALA A 42 -2.31 -10.06 -0.25
C ALA A 42 -2.04 -10.06 -1.76
N ARG A 43 -3.07 -10.35 -2.57
CA ARG A 43 -2.96 -10.29 -4.03
C ARG A 43 -2.64 -8.89 -4.54
N ILE A 44 -3.29 -7.86 -4.02
CA ILE A 44 -3.03 -6.46 -4.38
C ILE A 44 -1.59 -6.07 -4.01
N LEU A 45 -1.14 -6.41 -2.80
CA LEU A 45 0.22 -6.15 -2.34
C LEU A 45 1.24 -6.81 -3.28
N HIS A 46 1.08 -8.10 -3.58
CA HIS A 46 1.95 -8.83 -4.52
C HIS A 46 2.03 -8.17 -5.90
N MET A 47 0.93 -7.61 -6.38
CA MET A 47 0.93 -6.90 -7.66
C MET A 47 1.64 -5.55 -7.60
N ILE A 48 1.53 -4.84 -6.47
CA ILE A 48 2.28 -3.60 -6.24
C ILE A 48 3.77 -3.94 -6.26
N ASP A 49 4.20 -4.97 -5.54
CA ASP A 49 5.60 -5.39 -5.48
C ASP A 49 6.15 -5.76 -6.85
N LYS A 50 5.39 -6.54 -7.64
CA LYS A 50 5.76 -6.85 -9.04
C LYS A 50 5.93 -5.60 -9.91
N ARG A 51 5.07 -4.60 -9.74
CA ARG A 51 5.17 -3.32 -10.48
C ARG A 51 6.39 -2.52 -10.03
N MET A 52 6.65 -2.47 -8.73
CA MET A 52 7.80 -1.76 -8.18
C MET A 52 9.12 -2.36 -8.65
N ASP A 53 9.26 -3.69 -8.60
CA ASP A 53 10.44 -4.40 -9.13
C ASP A 53 10.66 -4.12 -10.62
N PHE A 54 9.59 -4.16 -11.41
CA PHE A 54 9.67 -3.82 -12.83
C PHE A 54 10.15 -2.37 -13.07
N LEU A 55 9.59 -1.41 -12.33
CA LEU A 55 9.98 0.00 -12.43
C LEU A 55 11.43 0.21 -12.00
N GLN A 56 11.88 -0.45 -10.94
CA GLN A 56 13.26 -0.39 -10.47
C GLN A 56 14.24 -0.94 -11.53
N LYS A 57 13.93 -2.09 -12.15
CA LYS A 57 14.74 -2.65 -13.24
C LYS A 57 14.84 -1.73 -14.45
N HIS A 58 13.72 -1.11 -14.83
CA HIS A 58 13.70 -0.17 -15.97
C HIS A 58 14.43 1.13 -15.64
N LYS A 59 14.25 1.66 -14.43
CA LYS A 59 15.01 2.80 -13.93
C LYS A 59 16.51 2.53 -14.01
N ALA A 60 16.98 1.40 -13.50
CA ALA A 60 18.38 1.02 -13.54
C ALA A 60 18.92 0.85 -14.98
N CYS A 61 18.10 0.38 -15.92
CA CYS A 61 18.47 0.31 -17.34
C CYS A 61 18.68 1.71 -17.92
N VAL A 62 17.72 2.60 -17.70
CA VAL A 62 17.75 3.98 -18.20
C VAL A 62 18.93 4.76 -17.61
N GLU A 63 19.20 4.61 -16.31
CA GLU A 63 20.32 5.26 -15.62
C GLU A 63 21.69 4.84 -16.16
N LYS A 64 21.82 3.61 -16.67
CA LYS A 64 23.07 3.08 -17.23
C LYS A 64 23.25 3.38 -18.72
N ALA A 65 22.19 3.76 -19.42
CA ALA A 65 22.24 3.98 -20.87
C ALA A 65 23.06 5.22 -21.20
N GLN A 66 24.07 5.07 -22.05
CA GLN A 66 24.98 6.17 -22.43
C GLN A 66 24.66 6.77 -23.80
N ASN A 67 23.80 6.10 -24.59
CA ASN A 67 23.44 6.54 -25.93
C ASN A 67 21.98 6.24 -26.27
N TRP A 68 21.49 6.85 -27.35
CA TRP A 68 20.11 6.71 -27.80
C TRP A 68 19.71 5.27 -28.14
N LYS A 69 20.67 4.47 -28.65
CA LYS A 69 20.44 3.07 -29.01
C LYS A 69 20.18 2.23 -27.75
N GLU A 70 20.97 2.41 -26.71
CA GLU A 70 20.80 1.77 -25.39
C GLU A 70 19.52 2.23 -24.69
N LEU A 71 19.22 3.53 -24.73
CA LEU A 71 17.99 4.07 -24.12
C LEU A 71 16.74 3.46 -24.78
N ARG A 72 16.75 3.30 -26.11
CA ARG A 72 15.66 2.65 -26.85
C ARG A 72 15.51 1.17 -26.48
N ALA A 73 16.61 0.48 -26.18
CA ALA A 73 16.58 -0.92 -25.75
C ALA A 73 15.95 -1.09 -24.35
N CYS A 74 16.03 -0.07 -23.49
CA CYS A 74 15.35 -0.07 -22.19
C CYS A 74 13.82 0.08 -22.27
N ARG A 75 13.22 0.25 -23.45
CA ARG A 75 11.78 0.49 -23.57
C ARG A 75 10.99 -0.79 -23.23
N PRO A 76 10.03 -0.73 -22.29
CA PRO A 76 9.25 -1.90 -21.95
C PRO A 76 8.33 -2.35 -23.09
N HIS A 77 8.22 -3.67 -23.28
CA HIS A 77 7.37 -4.25 -24.32
C HIS A 77 5.87 -4.01 -24.01
N LYS A 78 5.09 -3.56 -25.00
CA LYS A 78 3.64 -3.19 -24.90
C LYS A 78 2.76 -4.21 -24.17
N LYS A 79 3.15 -5.48 -24.19
CA LYS A 79 2.40 -6.60 -23.57
C LYS A 79 2.25 -6.48 -22.05
N MET A 80 2.99 -5.61 -21.36
CA MET A 80 2.88 -5.47 -19.91
C MET A 80 1.81 -4.48 -19.46
N TRP A 81 1.60 -3.39 -20.21
CA TRP A 81 0.71 -2.28 -19.81
C TRP A 81 -0.78 -2.53 -20.11
N HIS A 82 -1.09 -3.53 -20.94
CA HIS A 82 -2.46 -3.82 -21.38
C HIS A 82 -2.97 -5.20 -20.93
N LYS A 83 -2.20 -5.97 -20.14
CA LYS A 83 -2.66 -7.27 -19.68
C LYS A 83 -3.54 -7.12 -18.44
N PRO A 84 -4.80 -7.56 -18.48
CA PRO A 84 -5.61 -7.64 -17.27
C PRO A 84 -4.90 -8.55 -16.27
N ILE A 85 -4.86 -8.06 -15.04
CA ILE A 85 -4.14 -8.58 -13.87
C ILE A 85 -4.28 -10.11 -13.69
N LYS A 86 -5.43 -10.67 -14.08
CA LYS A 86 -5.73 -12.12 -14.03
C LYS A 86 -4.75 -13.02 -14.81
N LYS A 87 -3.93 -12.49 -15.73
CA LYS A 87 -3.04 -13.29 -16.60
C LYS A 87 -1.56 -13.29 -16.17
N MET A 88 -1.19 -12.68 -15.05
CA MET A 88 0.21 -12.63 -14.56
C MET A 88 0.54 -13.69 -13.48
N GLU A 89 -0.40 -14.59 -13.17
CA GLU A 89 -0.25 -15.65 -12.15
C GLU A 89 0.12 -17.04 -12.73
N HIS A 90 0.07 -17.22 -14.06
CA HIS A 90 0.34 -18.51 -14.72
C HIS A 90 1.70 -18.58 -15.44
N LYS A 91 2.72 -17.87 -14.96
CA LYS A 91 4.05 -17.92 -15.56
C LYS A 91 5.15 -17.90 -14.52
#